data_AF-G6FUN1-F1
#
_entry.id   AF-G6FUN1-F1
#
_cell.length_a   1.000
_cell.length_b   1.000
_cell.length_c   1.000
_cell.angle_alpha   90.00
_cell.angle_beta   90.00
_cell.angle_gamma   90.00
#
_symmetry.space_group_name_H-M   'P 1'
#
loop_
_entity.id
_entity.type
_entity.pdbx_description
1 polymer ?
#
loop_
_entity_poly.entity_id
_entity_poly.type
_entity_poly.pdbx_seq_one_letter_code
_entity_poly.pdbx_strand_id
1 'polypeptide(L)'
;MPLAVIKFSSEDCGICHKMSFYDKKVAEELGLEFIDVKMQDTATYRKYRQILLTQYPDKSQMGWPTYIICDSPEGEFQIVGEVKGGHPKGEFRSRLQAVLGSTSANQKI
;
A
#
# COMPACT_ATOMS: atom_id res chain seq x y z
N MET A 1 5.18 -4.02 -15.73
CA MET A 1 5.30 -5.09 -14.70
C MET A 1 4.12 -4.95 -13.75
N PRO A 2 3.71 -5.98 -12.98
CA PRO A 2 2.49 -5.87 -12.17
C PRO A 2 2.72 -4.90 -11.01
N LEU A 3 1.82 -3.93 -10.86
CA LEU A 3 1.81 -3.03 -9.71
C LEU A 3 1.30 -3.79 -8.49
N ALA A 4 1.88 -3.47 -7.32
CA ALA A 4 1.45 -4.00 -6.04
C ALA A 4 0.96 -2.88 -5.12
N VAL A 5 -0.01 -3.20 -4.27
CA VAL A 5 -0.40 -2.42 -3.10
C VAL A 5 0.06 -3.15 -1.87
N ILE A 6 1.03 -2.56 -1.17
CA ILE A 6 1.60 -3.11 0.07
C ILE A 6 0.94 -2.41 1.25
N LYS A 7 0.15 -3.16 2.02
CA LYS A 7 -0.49 -2.64 3.23
C LYS A 7 0.40 -2.94 4.44
N PHE A 8 0.97 -1.89 5.04
CA PHE A 8 1.61 -1.96 6.35
C PHE A 8 0.57 -1.73 7.45
N SER A 9 0.47 -2.67 8.38
CA SER A 9 -0.48 -2.62 9.49
C SER A 9 0.08 -3.20 10.79
N SER A 10 -0.55 -2.84 11.92
CA SER A 10 -0.27 -3.44 13.22
C SER A 10 -1.40 -4.40 13.62
N GLU A 11 -1.08 -5.49 14.32
CA GLU A 11 -2.08 -6.38 14.92
C GLU A 11 -2.97 -5.67 15.94
N ASP A 12 -2.47 -4.62 16.58
CA ASP A 12 -3.21 -3.81 17.56
C ASP A 12 -4.11 -2.73 16.92
N CYS A 13 -4.17 -2.68 15.58
CA CYS A 13 -4.97 -1.71 14.84
C CYS A 13 -6.34 -2.29 14.47
N GLY A 14 -7.36 -2.02 15.28
CA GLY A 14 -8.72 -2.51 15.05
C GLY A 14 -9.34 -2.10 13.69
N ILE A 15 -8.94 -0.94 13.15
CA ILE A 15 -9.38 -0.47 11.83
C ILE A 15 -8.70 -1.27 10.70
N CYS A 16 -7.43 -1.65 10.88
CA CYS A 16 -6.65 -2.38 9.89
C CYS A 16 -7.24 -3.78 9.60
N HIS A 17 -7.78 -4.45 10.64
CA HIS A 17 -8.43 -5.75 10.48
C HIS A 17 -9.79 -5.65 9.79
N LYS A 18 -10.61 -4.67 10.18
CA LYS A 18 -11.97 -4.50 9.63
C LYS A 18 -11.95 -4.22 8.13
N MET A 19 -10.93 -3.50 7.65
CA MET A 19 -10.88 -3.10 6.24
C MET A 19 -10.09 -4.02 5.32
N SER A 20 -9.20 -4.86 5.87
CA SER A 20 -8.28 -5.70 5.09
C SER A 20 -8.93 -6.49 3.95
N PHE A 21 -10.06 -7.17 4.23
CA PHE A 21 -10.76 -7.97 3.22
C PHE A 21 -11.30 -7.11 2.06
N TYR A 22 -11.83 -5.93 2.38
CA TYR A 22 -12.37 -5.02 1.37
C TYR A 22 -11.24 -4.40 0.55
N ASP A 23 -10.17 -3.95 1.19
CA ASP A 23 -9.05 -3.30 0.52
C ASP A 23 -8.34 -4.27 -0.43
N LYS A 24 -8.16 -5.53 0.00
CA LYS A 24 -7.65 -6.61 -0.84
C LYS A 24 -8.51 -6.78 -2.09
N LYS A 25 -9.82 -6.92 -1.91
CA LYS A 25 -10.75 -7.09 -3.04
C LYS A 25 -10.66 -5.91 -4.02
N VAL A 26 -10.61 -4.68 -3.51
CA VAL A 26 -10.49 -3.48 -4.34
C VAL A 26 -9.18 -3.45 -5.12
N ALA A 27 -8.06 -3.79 -4.49
CA ALA A 27 -6.76 -3.84 -5.16
C ALA A 27 -6.74 -4.88 -6.28
N GLU A 28 -7.26 -6.09 -6.02
CA GLU A 28 -7.35 -7.17 -7.00
C GLU A 28 -8.29 -6.81 -8.17
N GLU A 29 -9.43 -6.17 -7.90
CA GLU A 29 -10.35 -5.67 -8.94
C GLU A 29 -9.73 -4.60 -9.84
N LEU A 30 -8.76 -3.84 -9.33
CA LEU A 30 -8.00 -2.84 -10.08
C LEU A 30 -6.74 -3.43 -10.75
N GLY A 31 -6.53 -4.76 -10.65
CA GLY A 31 -5.42 -5.47 -11.28
C GLY A 31 -4.09 -5.34 -10.54
N LEU A 32 -4.09 -4.98 -9.26
CA LEU A 32 -2.89 -4.92 -8.43
C LEU A 32 -2.73 -6.18 -7.58
N GLU A 33 -1.49 -6.57 -7.36
CA GLU A 33 -1.15 -7.53 -6.31
C GLU A 33 -1.38 -6.90 -4.93
N PHE A 34 -2.02 -7.62 -4.01
CA PHE A 34 -2.20 -7.15 -2.64
C PHE A 34 -1.27 -7.88 -1.67
N ILE A 35 -0.36 -7.14 -1.05
CA ILE A 35 0.63 -7.66 -0.11
C ILE A 35 0.29 -7.14 1.30
N ASP A 36 -0.14 -8.04 2.19
CA ASP A 36 -0.45 -7.70 3.59
C ASP A 36 0.79 -7.86 4.47
N VAL A 37 1.33 -6.75 4.97
CA VAL A 37 2.51 -6.71 5.83
C VAL A 37 2.08 -6.29 7.23
N LYS A 38 2.03 -7.27 8.14
CA LYS A 38 1.89 -7.01 9.58
C LYS A 38 3.25 -6.71 10.17
N MET A 39 3.37 -5.65 10.95
CA MET A 39 4.64 -5.26 11.59
C MET A 39 5.17 -6.34 12.56
N GLN A 40 4.26 -7.12 13.14
CA GLN A 40 4.55 -8.26 14.02
C GLN A 40 5.03 -9.49 13.25
N ASP A 41 4.67 -9.64 11.97
CA ASP A 41 5.22 -10.68 11.10
C ASP A 41 6.61 -10.25 10.62
N THR A 42 7.62 -10.58 11.42
CA THR A 42 9.00 -10.16 11.16
C THR A 42 9.57 -10.68 9.85
N ALA A 43 9.10 -11.81 9.31
CA ALA A 43 9.60 -12.37 8.06
C ALA A 43 9.12 -11.51 6.87
N THR A 44 7.81 -11.30 6.77
CA THR A 44 7.21 -10.48 5.72
C THR A 44 7.62 -9.01 5.86
N TYR A 45 7.66 -8.49 7.09
CA TYR A 45 8.14 -7.13 7.33
C TYR A 45 9.59 -6.95 6.88
N ARG A 46 10.50 -7.89 7.17
CA ARG A 46 11.89 -7.78 6.70
C ARG A 46 12.01 -7.78 5.18
N LYS A 47 11.14 -8.49 4.48
CA LYS A 47 11.10 -8.52 3.01
C LYS A 47 10.73 -7.14 2.43
N TYR A 48 9.72 -6.47 2.98
CA TYR A 48 9.17 -5.24 2.39
C TYR A 48 9.51 -3.94 3.13
N ARG A 49 10.16 -3.99 4.31
CA ARG A 49 10.49 -2.80 5.12
C ARG A 49 11.31 -1.76 4.37
N GLN A 50 12.11 -2.16 3.38
CA GLN A 50 12.91 -1.21 2.62
C GLN A 50 12.01 -0.22 1.87
N ILE A 51 10.91 -0.69 1.27
CA ILE A 51 9.91 0.14 0.60
C ILE A 51 9.28 1.12 1.59
N LEU A 52 8.89 0.63 2.77
CA LEU A 52 8.34 1.48 3.83
C LEU A 52 9.33 2.56 4.27
N LEU A 53 10.59 2.19 4.51
CA LEU A 53 11.62 3.10 5.01
C LEU A 53 12.12 4.08 3.95
N THR A 54 11.98 3.77 2.65
CA THR A 54 12.22 4.74 1.58
C THR A 54 11.22 5.89 1.64
N GLN A 55 9.95 5.59 1.91
CA GLN A 55 8.91 6.62 2.09
C GLN A 55 8.95 7.27 3.48
N TYR A 56 9.31 6.49 4.51
CA TYR A 56 9.29 6.90 5.92
C TYR A 56 10.58 6.47 6.65
N PRO A 57 11.71 7.17 6.44
CA PRO A 57 12.99 6.79 7.04
C PRO A 57 12.96 6.73 8.58
N ASP A 58 12.20 7.63 9.20
CA ASP A 58 12.06 7.78 10.65
C ASP A 58 10.70 7.33 11.20
N LYS A 59 9.78 6.89 10.32
CA LYS A 59 8.40 6.47 10.61
C LYS A 59 7.51 7.55 11.25
N SER A 60 7.94 8.81 11.30
CA SER A 60 7.28 9.86 12.10
C SER A 60 5.96 10.39 11.51
N GLN A 61 5.64 10.01 10.26
CA GLN A 61 4.46 10.48 9.51
C GLN A 61 3.58 9.34 8.98
N MET A 62 3.77 8.13 9.52
CA MET A 62 2.95 6.99 9.12
C MET A 62 1.52 7.12 9.66
N GLY A 63 0.53 6.92 8.79
CA GLY A 63 -0.87 6.76 9.18
C GLY A 63 -1.30 5.31 9.02
N TRP A 64 -1.85 4.68 10.05
CA TRP A 64 -2.23 3.26 10.02
C TRP A 64 -3.69 3.05 9.57
N PRO A 65 -3.96 2.04 8.72
CA PRO A 65 -3.01 1.31 7.86
C PRO A 65 -2.36 2.23 6.80
N THR A 66 -1.11 1.95 6.44
CA THR A 66 -0.40 2.65 5.35
C THR A 66 -0.36 1.74 4.13
N TYR A 67 -0.81 2.21 2.97
CA TYR A 67 -0.75 1.48 1.71
C TYR A 67 0.24 2.16 0.80
N ILE A 68 1.29 1.45 0.37
CA ILE A 68 2.26 1.93 -0.61
C ILE A 68 2.01 1.20 -1.92
N ILE A 69 1.86 1.97 -3.00
CA ILE A 69 1.73 1.44 -4.35
C ILE A 69 3.13 1.47 -4.97
N CYS A 70 3.61 0.34 -5.47
CA CYS A 70 4.91 0.28 -6.15
C CYS A 70 4.93 -0.73 -7.30
N ASP A 71 5.83 -0.51 -8.24
CA ASP A 71 6.25 -1.52 -9.21
C ASP A 71 7.37 -2.38 -8.60
N SER A 72 7.40 -3.66 -8.98
CA SER A 72 8.47 -4.62 -8.67
C SER A 72 8.83 -4.70 -7.18
N PRO A 73 7.86 -5.02 -6.30
CA PRO A 73 8.01 -4.98 -4.83
C PRO A 73 9.08 -5.95 -4.27
N GLU A 74 9.53 -6.93 -5.06
CA GLU A 74 10.56 -7.90 -4.68
C GLU A 74 11.92 -7.67 -5.38
N GLY A 75 12.01 -6.66 -6.25
CA GLY A 75 13.21 -6.33 -7.04
C GLY A 75 13.66 -4.89 -6.84
N GLU A 76 14.09 -4.24 -7.92
CA GLU A 76 14.33 -2.79 -7.94
C GLU A 76 12.97 -2.07 -7.96
N PHE A 77 12.45 -1.81 -6.77
CA PHE A 77 11.11 -1.24 -6.63
C PHE A 77 11.08 0.24 -7.00
N GLN A 78 9.96 0.66 -7.57
CA GLN A 78 9.64 2.08 -7.79
C GLN A 78 8.33 2.41 -7.08
N ILE A 79 8.38 3.35 -6.13
CA ILE A 79 7.17 3.85 -5.46
C ILE A 79 6.38 4.72 -6.43
N VAL A 80 5.12 4.38 -6.60
CA VAL A 80 4.15 5.08 -7.45
C VAL A 80 3.35 6.09 -6.64
N GLY A 81 3.02 5.75 -5.40
CA GLY A 81 2.34 6.64 -4.47
C GLY A 81 1.84 5.91 -3.22
N GLU A 82 0.97 6.56 -2.46
CA GLU A 82 0.48 6.02 -1.20
C GLU A 82 -0.96 6.42 -0.88
N VAL A 83 -1.60 5.61 -0.05
CA VAL A 83 -2.89 5.88 0.60
C VAL A 83 -2.69 5.67 2.10
N LYS A 84 -3.14 6.60 2.95
CA LYS A 84 -2.91 6.55 4.41
C LYS A 84 -4.22 6.49 5.19
N GLY A 85 -4.23 5.67 6.23
CA GLY A 85 -5.33 5.58 7.18
C GLY A 85 -6.46 4.66 6.73
N GLY A 86 -7.38 4.42 7.66
CA GLY A 86 -8.64 3.76 7.34
C GLY A 86 -9.58 4.73 6.67
N HIS A 87 -10.25 4.28 5.62
CA HIS A 87 -11.25 5.07 4.91
C HIS A 87 -12.63 4.41 5.01
N PRO A 88 -13.72 5.20 4.99
CA PRO A 88 -15.06 4.70 4.70
C PRO A 88 -15.09 3.78 3.48
N LYS A 89 -15.98 2.79 3.51
CA LYS A 89 -16.17 1.84 2.41
C LYS A 89 -16.42 2.58 1.09
N GLY A 90 -15.65 2.27 0.05
CA GLY A 90 -15.72 2.91 -1.27
C GLY A 90 -14.68 4.02 -1.50
N GLU A 91 -14.20 4.69 -0.45
CA GLU A 91 -13.24 5.77 -0.60
C GLU A 91 -11.82 5.25 -0.91
N PHE A 92 -11.46 4.08 -0.37
CA PHE A 92 -10.18 3.42 -0.69
C PHE A 92 -10.00 3.22 -2.20
N ARG A 93 -11.04 2.77 -2.92
CA ARG A 93 -11.01 2.61 -4.38
C ARG A 93 -10.70 3.92 -5.08
N SER A 94 -11.41 4.99 -4.73
CA SER A 94 -11.26 6.29 -5.38
C SER A 94 -9.87 6.86 -5.16
N ARG A 95 -9.32 6.72 -3.95
CA ARG A 95 -7.95 7.15 -3.62
C ARG A 95 -6.90 6.34 -4.36
N LEU A 96 -7.05 5.02 -4.42
CA LEU A 96 -6.14 4.14 -5.15
C LEU A 96 -6.15 4.46 -6.66
N GLN A 97 -7.34 4.66 -7.25
CA GLN A 97 -7.46 5.09 -8.65
C GLN A 97 -6.85 6.47 -8.91
N ALA A 98 -6.96 7.42 -7.97
CA ALA A 98 -6.33 8.73 -8.10
C ALA A 98 -4.79 8.63 -8.14
N VAL A 99 -4.19 7.75 -7.33
CA VAL A 99 -2.75 7.46 -7.40
C VAL A 99 -2.38 6.91 -8.77
N LEU A 100 -3.09 5.87 -9.23
CA LEU A 100 -2.80 5.21 -10.51
C LEU A 100 -3.00 6.14 -11.72
N GLY A 101 -4.05 6.97 -11.69
CA GLY A 101 -4.33 7.94 -12.75
C GLY A 101 -3.30 9.07 -12.83
N SER A 102 -2.72 9.47 -11.69
CA SER A 102 -1.65 10.48 -11.66
C SER A 102 -0.37 9.97 -12.35
N THR A 103 -0.08 8.68 -12.24
CA THR A 103 1.06 8.04 -12.92
C THR A 103 0.86 7.94 -14.42
N SER A 104 -0.35 7.60 -14.89
CA SER A 104 -0.67 7.56 -16.32
C SER A 104 -0.58 8.93 -17.00
N ALA A 105 -0.83 10.02 -16.26
CA ALA A 105 -0.64 11.37 -16.78
C ALA A 105 0.84 11.77 -16.89
N ASN A 106 1.68 11.29 -15.97
CA ASN A 106 3.11 11.63 -15.92
C ASN A 106 3.99 10.82 -16.90
N GLN A 107 3.42 9.81 -17.57
CA GLN A 107 4.11 8.97 -18.56
C GLN A 107 3.86 9.43 -20.02
N LYS A 108 3.15 10.55 -20.20
CA LYS A 108 2.92 11.22 -21.49
C LYS A 108 3.78 12.49 -21.62
N ILE A 109 5.10 12.36 -21.59
CA ILE A 109 6.03 13.41 -22.06
C ILE A 109 7.21 12.71 -22.74
#